data_AF-A0A6B3VXR0-F1
#
_entry.id   AF-A0A6B3VXR0-F1
#
_cell.length_a   1.000
_cell.length_b   1.000
_cell.length_c   1.000
_cell.angle_alpha   90.00
_cell.angle_beta   90.00
_cell.angle_gamma   90.00
#
_symmetry.space_group_name_H-M   'P 1'
#
loop_
_entity.id
_entity.type
_entity.pdbx_description
1 polymer ?
#
loop_
_entity_poly.entity_id
_entity_poly.type
_entity_poly.pdbx_seq_one_letter_code
_entity_poly.pdbx_strand_id
1 'polypeptide(L)'
;LMPAYATGVVGTRGVRLAEEQIYRISGGKVSAGVGGTGKKIAENQYQTISKGSTGAGKLYNLPEININKAKLQKKYKHAGDFGIKGNYNKVNAELFEKEIIKHVEKATNIFKSNYRGQEVYVYIKDGIGVYTGMKGEFISGWKFNQKQLEFHVENGIRIK
;
A
#
# COMPACT_ATOMS: atom_id res chain seq x y z
N LEU A 1 -27.45 -0.54 -47.96
CA LEU A 1 -26.16 0.11 -48.27
C LEU A 1 -25.15 -0.30 -47.19
N MET A 2 -24.13 -1.07 -47.57
CA MET A 2 -22.88 -1.25 -46.83
C MET A 2 -21.77 -0.54 -47.62
N PRO A 3 -20.67 -0.13 -46.97
CA PRO A 3 -19.36 -0.15 -47.60
C PRO A 3 -18.35 -1.00 -46.79
N ALA A 4 -18.05 -2.17 -47.35
CA ALA A 4 -16.72 -2.64 -47.78
C ALA A 4 -15.39 -2.17 -47.10
N TYR A 5 -14.70 -3.18 -46.56
CA TYR A 5 -13.25 -3.51 -46.48
C TYR A 5 -12.13 -2.47 -46.23
N ALA A 6 -11.23 -2.82 -45.30
CA ALA A 6 -9.78 -2.63 -45.45
C ALA A 6 -9.02 -3.79 -44.77
N THR A 7 -8.19 -4.45 -45.57
CA THR A 7 -7.39 -5.64 -45.27
C THR A 7 -5.97 -5.23 -44.84
N GLY A 8 -5.43 -5.85 -43.81
CA GLY A 8 -4.00 -5.77 -43.46
C GLY A 8 -3.59 -6.97 -42.61
N VAL A 9 -2.66 -7.78 -43.11
CA VAL A 9 -2.22 -9.06 -42.52
C VAL A 9 -0.72 -9.02 -42.20
N VAL A 10 -0.35 -9.78 -41.17
CA VAL A 10 0.95 -10.42 -40.86
C VAL A 10 1.96 -9.66 -39.99
N GLY A 11 2.31 -10.31 -38.86
CA GLY A 11 3.52 -10.03 -38.08
C GLY A 11 3.62 -10.87 -36.81
N THR A 12 3.98 -12.15 -36.94
CA THR A 12 4.26 -13.10 -35.84
C THR A 12 5.51 -12.75 -35.01
N ARG A 13 5.49 -12.98 -33.69
CA ARG A 13 6.55 -13.46 -32.76
C ARG A 13 6.16 -13.04 -31.32
N GLY A 14 6.04 -13.96 -30.34
CA GLY A 14 7.13 -14.33 -29.42
C GLY A 14 7.74 -13.09 -28.74
N VAL A 15 7.84 -12.88 -27.43
CA VAL A 15 8.33 -13.76 -26.34
C VAL A 15 8.03 -13.05 -25.01
N ARG A 16 7.86 -13.81 -23.91
CA ARG A 16 7.99 -13.33 -22.51
C ARG A 16 9.31 -12.57 -22.27
N LEU A 17 9.27 -11.46 -21.52
CA LEU A 17 10.39 -10.90 -20.74
C LEU A 17 9.72 -10.16 -19.55
N ALA A 18 9.76 -10.55 -18.27
CA ALA A 18 10.87 -10.89 -17.38
C ALA A 18 11.92 -9.76 -17.25
N GLU A 19 11.77 -9.02 -16.14
CA GLU A 19 12.81 -8.58 -15.20
C GLU A 19 13.68 -7.33 -15.49
N GLU A 20 13.58 -6.40 -14.52
CA GLU A 20 14.61 -5.57 -13.86
C GLU A 20 15.63 -4.75 -14.67
N GLN A 21 15.85 -3.50 -14.23
CA GLN A 21 17.10 -3.06 -13.55
C GLN A 21 17.26 -1.51 -13.63
N ILE A 22 17.37 -0.88 -12.45
CA ILE A 22 18.25 0.24 -12.06
C ILE A 22 18.11 1.58 -12.83
N TYR A 23 17.46 2.57 -12.21
CA TYR A 23 17.76 3.98 -12.49
C TYR A 23 18.88 4.48 -11.57
N ARG A 24 20.07 4.62 -12.17
CA ARG A 24 21.22 5.38 -11.67
C ARG A 24 20.86 6.87 -11.76
N ILE A 25 20.91 7.61 -10.66
CA ILE A 25 20.84 9.09 -10.71
C ILE A 25 22.24 9.64 -10.51
N SER A 26 22.78 10.15 -11.61
CA SER A 26 23.95 11.02 -11.69
C SER A 26 23.57 12.47 -11.41
N GLY A 27 24.47 13.19 -10.74
CA GLY A 27 24.53 14.66 -10.72
C GLY A 27 24.11 15.26 -9.38
N GLY A 28 24.87 16.14 -8.73
CA GLY A 28 26.03 16.90 -9.19
C GLY A 28 26.77 17.58 -8.03
N LYS A 29 27.93 18.14 -8.39
CA LYS A 29 28.92 18.77 -7.51
C LYS A 29 28.35 20.00 -6.79
N VAL A 30 28.68 20.16 -5.50
CA VAL A 30 28.72 21.47 -4.83
C VAL A 30 30.03 21.61 -4.08
N SER A 31 30.69 22.75 -4.28
CA SER A 31 32.03 23.09 -3.81
C SER A 31 31.98 23.99 -2.56
N ALA A 32 32.82 23.62 -1.59
CA ALA A 32 33.59 24.44 -0.64
C ALA A 32 32.88 25.43 0.32
N GLY A 33 33.04 25.15 1.62
CA GLY A 33 32.92 26.11 2.73
C GLY A 33 33.25 25.45 4.07
N VAL A 34 34.37 25.83 4.67
CA VAL A 34 35.09 25.18 5.80
C VAL A 34 34.52 25.58 7.18
N GLY A 35 34.50 24.62 8.12
CA GLY A 35 34.77 24.89 9.56
C GLY A 35 33.69 24.45 10.56
N GLY A 36 34.03 23.50 11.46
CA GLY A 36 33.32 23.30 12.74
C GLY A 36 32.96 21.85 13.09
N THR A 37 33.80 21.21 13.90
CA THR A 37 33.64 19.84 14.44
C THR A 37 32.55 19.74 15.52
N GLY A 38 31.63 18.75 15.40
CA GLY A 38 30.76 18.35 16.51
C GLY A 38 29.48 17.57 16.15
N LYS A 39 29.61 16.26 15.91
CA LYS A 39 28.62 15.17 16.14
C LYS A 39 27.13 15.44 15.78
N LYS A 40 26.70 15.03 14.58
CA LYS A 40 25.29 14.67 14.27
C LYS A 40 25.29 13.40 13.41
N ILE A 41 24.57 12.37 13.86
CA ILE A 41 24.36 11.15 13.10
C ILE A 41 22.89 11.04 12.66
N ALA A 42 22.76 10.73 11.36
CA ALA A 42 21.64 10.16 10.63
C ALA A 42 20.45 11.07 10.27
N GLU A 43 20.60 11.65 9.09
CA GLU A 43 19.57 12.09 8.15
C GLU A 43 18.58 10.95 7.81
N ASN A 44 17.30 11.27 7.66
CA ASN A 44 16.66 10.96 6.37
C ASN A 44 15.53 11.95 6.09
N GLN A 45 15.83 12.82 5.14
CA GLN A 45 14.97 13.86 4.56
C GLN A 45 14.03 13.20 3.56
N TYR A 46 12.73 13.10 3.87
CA TYR A 46 11.72 12.76 2.85
C TYR A 46 11.34 14.04 2.11
N GLN A 47 11.98 14.30 0.96
CA GLN A 47 11.54 15.30 0.00
C GLN A 47 10.93 14.63 -1.25
N THR A 48 9.62 14.83 -1.36
CA THR A 48 8.78 15.07 -2.56
C THR A 48 8.91 14.20 -3.80
N ILE A 49 7.79 13.58 -4.19
CA ILE A 49 7.37 13.50 -5.61
C ILE A 49 5.90 13.91 -5.72
N SER A 50 5.65 15.18 -6.02
CA SER A 50 4.39 15.66 -6.57
C SER A 50 4.51 15.63 -8.10
N LYS A 51 3.82 14.68 -8.74
CA LYS A 51 3.56 14.72 -10.18
C LYS A 51 2.08 15.07 -10.35
N GLY A 52 1.83 16.17 -11.06
CA GLY A 52 0.66 17.03 -10.91
C GLY A 52 -0.71 16.38 -11.01
N SER A 53 -1.63 16.83 -10.16
CA SER A 53 -3.03 16.99 -10.52
C SER A 53 -3.57 18.23 -9.80
N THR A 54 -4.06 19.16 -10.61
CA THR A 54 -4.76 20.38 -10.23
C THR A 54 -6.08 20.00 -9.56
N GLY A 55 -6.27 20.47 -8.32
CA GLY A 55 -7.48 20.24 -7.52
C GLY A 55 -7.09 19.84 -6.10
N ALA A 56 -7.35 20.72 -5.13
CA ALA A 56 -6.90 20.63 -3.75
C ALA A 56 -7.45 19.39 -2.99
N GLY A 57 -6.84 18.22 -3.22
CA GLY A 57 -6.92 17.06 -2.35
C GLY A 57 -5.65 16.99 -1.51
N LYS A 58 -5.77 16.90 -0.18
CA LYS A 58 -4.62 16.67 0.70
C LYS A 58 -3.95 15.35 0.28
N LEU A 59 -2.71 15.42 -0.19
CA LEU A 59 -1.90 14.23 -0.43
C LEU A 59 -1.44 13.70 0.93
N TYR A 60 -2.05 12.60 1.38
CA TYR A 60 -1.61 11.92 2.58
C TYR A 60 -0.45 10.99 2.24
N ASN A 61 0.74 11.29 2.75
CA ASN A 61 1.87 10.35 2.69
C ASN A 61 1.63 9.23 3.70
N LEU A 62 1.01 8.14 3.25
CA LEU A 62 0.73 6.96 4.09
C LEU A 62 2.03 6.17 4.31
N PRO A 63 2.28 5.69 5.53
CA PRO A 63 3.45 4.88 5.82
C PRO A 63 3.38 3.54 5.08
N GLU A 64 4.56 3.00 4.75
CA GLU A 64 4.69 1.63 4.25
C GLU A 64 4.22 0.63 5.31
N ILE A 65 3.53 -0.42 4.89
CA ILE A 65 3.03 -1.43 5.81
C ILE A 65 4.17 -2.27 6.39
N ASN A 66 4.17 -2.42 7.72
CA ASN A 66 5.09 -3.29 8.44
C ASN A 66 4.31 -4.43 9.11
N ILE A 67 4.56 -5.66 8.68
CA ILE A 67 3.92 -6.85 9.19
C ILE A 67 4.88 -7.61 10.11
N ASN A 68 4.57 -7.64 11.41
CA ASN A 68 5.27 -8.48 12.36
C ASN A 68 4.71 -9.92 12.31
N LYS A 69 5.58 -10.91 12.12
CA LYS A 69 5.20 -12.34 12.02
C LYS A 69 4.39 -12.86 13.22
N ALA A 70 4.74 -12.46 14.45
CA ALA A 70 4.01 -12.88 15.64
C ALA A 70 2.59 -12.29 15.67
N LYS A 71 2.43 -11.03 15.24
CA LYS A 71 1.09 -10.43 15.07
C LYS A 71 0.32 -11.12 13.95
N LEU A 72 0.97 -11.36 12.81
CA LEU A 72 0.35 -12.04 11.67
C LEU A 72 -0.21 -13.41 12.08
N GLN A 73 0.58 -14.22 12.79
CA GLN A 73 0.14 -15.52 13.31
C GLN A 73 -1.07 -15.39 14.25
N LYS A 74 -1.05 -14.42 15.18
CA LYS A 74 -2.18 -14.17 16.10
C LYS A 74 -3.46 -13.74 15.37
N LYS A 75 -3.31 -13.15 14.17
CA LYS A 75 -4.42 -12.69 13.32
C LYS A 75 -4.81 -13.67 12.22
N TYR A 76 -4.11 -14.79 12.09
CA TYR A 76 -4.37 -15.79 11.04
C TYR A 76 -5.78 -16.39 11.11
N LYS A 77 -6.47 -16.31 12.25
CA LYS A 77 -7.89 -16.66 12.35
C LYS A 77 -8.80 -15.88 11.36
N HIS A 78 -8.33 -14.75 10.83
CA HIS A 78 -9.02 -13.96 9.81
C HIS A 78 -8.57 -14.28 8.38
N ALA A 79 -7.59 -15.18 8.18
CA ALA A 79 -7.07 -15.49 6.85
C ALA A 79 -8.15 -15.99 5.88
N GLY A 80 -9.19 -16.65 6.40
CA GLY A 80 -10.37 -17.05 5.62
C GLY A 80 -11.11 -15.87 4.98
N ASP A 81 -11.14 -14.70 5.61
CA ASP A 81 -11.74 -13.49 5.04
C ASP A 81 -10.96 -12.98 3.82
N PHE A 82 -9.68 -13.33 3.73
CA PHE A 82 -8.79 -13.03 2.60
C PHE A 82 -8.72 -14.20 1.60
N GLY A 83 -9.61 -15.19 1.72
CA GLY A 83 -9.70 -16.32 0.81
C GLY A 83 -8.68 -17.45 1.07
N ILE A 84 -7.91 -17.38 2.15
CA ILE A 84 -6.90 -18.40 2.49
C ILE A 84 -7.57 -19.51 3.31
N LYS A 85 -7.55 -20.72 2.78
CA LYS A 85 -8.17 -21.89 3.40
C LYS A 85 -7.12 -22.76 4.10
N GLY A 86 -7.52 -23.40 5.19
CA GLY A 86 -6.70 -24.34 5.94
C GLY A 86 -5.97 -23.73 7.14
N ASN A 87 -5.29 -24.61 7.88
CA ASN A 87 -4.63 -24.26 9.14
C ASN A 87 -3.39 -23.39 8.93
N TYR A 88 -2.94 -22.77 10.03
CA TYR A 88 -1.70 -22.00 10.02
C TYR A 88 -0.51 -22.92 9.71
N ASN A 89 0.26 -22.55 8.70
CA ASN A 89 1.54 -23.13 8.35
C ASN A 89 2.38 -22.04 7.66
N LYS A 90 3.66 -22.32 7.39
CA LYS A 90 4.58 -21.33 6.79
C LYS A 90 4.07 -20.80 5.45
N VAL A 91 3.57 -21.67 4.57
CA VAL A 91 3.07 -21.31 3.24
C VAL A 91 1.84 -20.39 3.35
N ASN A 92 0.88 -20.76 4.19
CA ASN A 92 -0.33 -19.98 4.40
C ASN A 92 -0.07 -18.65 5.12
N ALA A 93 0.93 -18.60 6.01
CA ALA A 93 1.35 -17.36 6.64
C ALA A 93 1.91 -16.37 5.62
N GLU A 94 2.79 -16.84 4.71
CA GLU A 94 3.34 -16.01 3.64
C GLU A 94 2.26 -15.55 2.65
N LEU A 95 1.28 -16.41 2.34
CA LEU A 95 0.11 -16.00 1.54
C LEU A 95 -0.71 -14.92 2.25
N PHE A 96 -0.92 -15.05 3.56
CA PHE A 96 -1.68 -14.08 4.33
C PHE A 96 -0.98 -12.72 4.39
N GLU A 97 0.34 -12.71 4.59
CA GLU A 97 1.16 -11.51 4.52
C GLU A 97 1.02 -10.80 3.16
N LYS A 98 1.19 -11.55 2.06
CA LYS A 98 1.07 -11.02 0.70
C LYS A 98 -0.31 -10.45 0.40
N GLU A 99 -1.38 -11.14 0.81
CA GLU A 99 -2.74 -10.63 0.58
C GLU A 99 -3.04 -9.38 1.41
N ILE A 100 -2.50 -9.25 2.63
CA ILE A 100 -2.62 -8.00 3.41
C ILE A 100 -1.92 -6.84 2.70
N ILE A 101 -0.67 -7.03 2.25
CA ILE A 101 0.11 -5.99 1.55
C ILE A 101 -0.64 -5.55 0.29
N LYS A 102 -1.02 -6.51 -0.55
CA LYS A 102 -1.78 -6.29 -1.77
C LYS A 102 -3.13 -5.61 -1.51
N HIS A 103 -3.81 -5.95 -0.41
CA HIS A 103 -5.06 -5.30 -0.03
C HIS A 103 -4.84 -3.82 0.30
N VAL A 104 -3.80 -3.51 1.09
CA VAL A 104 -3.44 -2.13 1.44
C VAL A 104 -3.08 -1.31 0.21
N GLU A 105 -2.30 -1.87 -0.72
CA GLU A 105 -1.94 -1.21 -1.98
C GLU A 105 -3.16 -0.95 -2.88
N LYS A 106 -4.08 -1.92 -2.96
CA LYS A 106 -5.27 -1.86 -3.82
C LYS A 106 -6.50 -1.27 -3.15
N ALA A 107 -6.37 -0.75 -1.93
CA ALA A 107 -7.49 -0.17 -1.21
C ALA A 107 -8.08 1.02 -1.97
N THR A 108 -9.39 0.98 -2.15
CA THR A 108 -10.16 2.03 -2.83
C THR A 108 -10.55 3.13 -1.88
N ASN A 109 -10.81 2.79 -0.61
CA ASN A 109 -11.14 3.76 0.42
C ASN A 109 -10.16 3.65 1.58
N ILE A 110 -9.59 4.78 1.99
CA ILE A 110 -8.68 4.84 3.12
C ILE A 110 -9.22 5.87 4.10
N PHE A 111 -9.29 5.51 5.38
CA PHE A 111 -9.79 6.40 6.44
C PHE A 111 -8.76 6.50 7.57
N LYS A 112 -8.57 7.70 8.12
CA LYS A 112 -7.99 7.87 9.45
C LYS A 112 -9.11 7.78 10.47
N SER A 113 -9.05 6.79 11.36
CA SER A 113 -10.09 6.53 12.35
C SER A 113 -9.46 6.23 13.71
N ASN A 114 -10.30 6.10 14.74
CA ASN A 114 -9.91 5.49 16.00
C ASN A 114 -10.31 4.02 16.03
N TYR A 115 -9.44 3.16 16.59
CA TYR A 115 -9.72 1.77 16.89
C TYR A 115 -9.23 1.44 18.30
N ARG A 116 -10.17 1.11 19.21
CA ARG A 116 -9.90 0.79 20.63
C ARG A 116 -9.06 1.84 21.38
N GLY A 117 -9.31 3.12 21.10
CA GLY A 117 -8.59 4.25 21.72
C GLY A 117 -7.30 4.65 21.00
N GLN A 118 -6.92 3.97 19.92
CA GLN A 118 -5.69 4.27 19.16
C GLN A 118 -6.02 4.85 17.78
N GLU A 119 -5.26 5.84 17.33
CA GLU A 119 -5.36 6.35 15.96
C GLU A 119 -4.81 5.31 14.97
N VAL A 120 -5.57 5.05 13.91
CA VAL A 120 -5.27 4.03 12.90
C VAL A 120 -5.64 4.51 11.51
N TYR A 121 -4.98 3.93 10.51
CA TYR A 121 -5.46 3.94 9.13
C TYR A 121 -6.26 2.68 8.84
N VAL A 122 -7.38 2.84 8.15
CA VAL A 122 -8.30 1.78 7.77
C VAL A 122 -8.34 1.71 6.25
N TYR A 123 -7.85 0.60 5.68
CA TYR A 123 -7.79 0.35 4.25
C TYR A 123 -8.93 -0.59 3.87
N ILE A 124 -9.90 -0.08 3.11
CA ILE A 124 -11.14 -0.78 2.80
C ILE A 124 -11.21 -1.05 1.30
N LYS A 125 -11.48 -2.32 0.97
CA LYS A 125 -11.74 -2.79 -0.39
C LYS A 125 -12.68 -3.98 -0.36
N ASP A 126 -13.73 -3.97 -1.17
CA ASP A 126 -14.65 -5.10 -1.32
C ASP A 126 -15.26 -5.59 0.02
N GLY A 127 -15.44 -4.66 0.97
CA GLY A 127 -15.91 -4.95 2.33
C GLY A 127 -14.85 -5.55 3.28
N ILE A 128 -13.64 -5.84 2.80
CA ILE A 128 -12.51 -6.24 3.63
C ILE A 128 -11.79 -4.98 4.12
N GLY A 129 -11.52 -4.94 5.42
CA GLY A 129 -10.81 -3.85 6.06
C GLY A 129 -9.51 -4.30 6.71
N VAL A 130 -8.45 -3.52 6.53
CA VAL A 130 -7.16 -3.71 7.21
C VAL A 130 -6.85 -2.46 8.03
N TYR A 131 -6.51 -2.67 9.30
CA TYR A 131 -6.04 -1.63 10.21
C TYR A 131 -4.52 -1.62 10.27
N THR A 132 -3.95 -0.45 10.04
CA THR A 132 -2.54 -0.17 10.37
C THR A 132 -2.46 0.97 11.38
N GLY A 133 -1.40 1.01 12.16
CA GLY A 133 -1.12 2.16 12.99
C GLY A 133 -0.54 3.31 12.18
N MET A 134 -0.32 4.43 12.87
CA MET A 134 0.15 5.68 12.23
C MET A 134 1.57 5.55 11.62
N LYS A 135 2.33 4.51 11.99
CA LYS A 135 3.66 4.19 11.42
C LYS A 135 3.61 3.02 10.44
N GLY A 136 2.42 2.56 10.07
CA GLY A 136 2.22 1.46 9.11
C GLY A 136 2.24 0.08 9.75
N GLU A 137 2.32 -0.05 11.07
CA GLU A 137 2.30 -1.36 11.72
C GLU A 137 0.96 -2.06 11.54
N PHE A 138 0.98 -3.31 11.05
CA PHE A 138 -0.25 -4.10 10.95
C PHE A 138 -0.84 -4.38 12.35
N ILE A 139 -2.12 -4.06 12.51
CA ILE A 139 -2.87 -4.29 13.75
C ILE A 139 -3.80 -5.48 13.60
N SER A 140 -4.63 -5.48 12.56
CA SER A 140 -5.64 -6.51 12.30
C SER A 140 -6.29 -6.30 10.94
N GLY A 141 -6.97 -7.31 10.40
CA GLY A 141 -7.87 -7.13 9.26
C GLY A 141 -8.86 -8.28 9.17
N TRP A 142 -10.06 -8.00 8.65
CA TRP A 142 -11.14 -8.96 8.43
C TRP A 142 -12.20 -8.36 7.50
N LYS A 143 -13.19 -9.17 7.11
CA LYS A 143 -14.35 -8.71 6.36
C LYS A 143 -15.32 -7.96 7.27
N PHE A 144 -15.48 -6.65 7.05
CA PHE A 144 -16.36 -5.82 7.84
C PHE A 144 -17.83 -6.12 7.52
N ASN A 145 -18.68 -5.98 8.54
CA ASN A 145 -20.11 -5.89 8.33
C ASN A 145 -20.52 -4.44 7.97
N GLN A 146 -21.76 -4.26 7.53
CA GLN A 146 -22.26 -2.97 7.07
C GLN A 146 -22.12 -1.86 8.13
N LYS A 147 -22.47 -2.14 9.39
CA LYS A 147 -22.36 -1.18 10.50
C LYS A 147 -20.92 -0.74 10.76
N GLN A 148 -19.95 -1.64 10.59
CA GLN A 148 -18.52 -1.33 10.75
C GLN A 148 -18.02 -0.43 9.62
N LEU A 149 -18.49 -0.66 8.39
CA LEU A 149 -18.19 0.22 7.26
C LEU A 149 -18.74 1.63 7.51
N GLU A 150 -20.02 1.72 7.88
CA GLU A 150 -20.71 2.98 8.21
C GLU A 150 -19.99 3.72 9.33
N PHE A 151 -19.61 3.05 10.41
CA PHE A 151 -18.87 3.67 11.50
C PHE A 151 -17.58 4.36 11.03
N HIS A 152 -16.79 3.71 10.16
CA HIS A 152 -15.55 4.29 9.64
C HIS A 152 -15.78 5.40 8.60
N VAL A 153 -16.87 5.31 7.84
CA VAL A 153 -17.26 6.35 6.88
C VAL A 153 -17.78 7.60 7.60
N GLU A 154 -18.56 7.44 8.66
CA GLU A 154 -19.19 8.53 9.41
C GLU A 154 -18.26 9.17 10.44
N ASN A 155 -17.46 8.37 11.16
CA ASN A 155 -16.62 8.86 12.26
C ASN A 155 -15.15 8.98 11.88
N GLY A 156 -14.76 8.47 10.70
CA GLY A 156 -13.40 8.56 10.18
C GLY A 156 -13.21 9.76 9.26
N ILE A 157 -11.96 10.15 9.07
CA ILE A 157 -11.55 11.14 8.08
C ILE A 157 -11.11 10.40 6.82
N ARG A 158 -11.85 10.56 5.73
CA ARG A 158 -11.48 9.95 4.44
C ARG A 158 -10.20 10.59 3.89
N ILE A 159 -9.26 9.73 3.54
CA ILE A 159 -7.94 10.05 2.96
C ILE A 159 -7.92 9.81 1.46
N LYS A 160 -8.52 8.70 1.01
CA LYS A 160 -8.55 8.25 -0.38
C LYS A 160 -9.92 7.66 -0.70
#